data_AF-A0A3A0DYN2-F1
#
_entry.id   AF-A0A3A0DYN2-F1
#
_cell.length_a   1.000
_cell.length_b   1.000
_cell.length_c   1.000
_cell.angle_alpha   90.00
_cell.angle_beta   90.00
_cell.angle_gamma   90.00
#
_symmetry.space_group_name_H-M   'P 1'
#
loop_
_entity.id
_entity.type
_entity.pdbx_description
1 polymer ?
#
loop_
_entity_poly.entity_id
_entity_poly.type
_entity_poly.pdbx_seq_one_letter_code
_entity_poly.pdbx_strand_id
1 'polypeptide(L)'
;MDAPPDQIDAPLDADAINRLWQHGLHEEKLFHDRLNYFSAIQVGLLGVFAILYNKEASLGVFVPLAAIGLAFALLWLRVQLRHWRYCKHVYARMKQAVREYAGTVATMGTPGLADGLSIARPLAVAVPVLFAMAWVALFGFVLLRAGE
;
A
#
# COMPACT_ATOMS: atom_id res chain seq x y z
N MET A 1 -35.89 19.43 6.21
CA MET A 1 -34.91 19.15 7.29
C MET A 1 -33.57 19.44 6.67
N ASP A 2 -33.32 20.73 6.57
CA ASP A 2 -32.33 21.34 5.70
C ASP A 2 -31.08 21.56 6.53
N ALA A 3 -29.95 21.06 6.03
CA ALA A 3 -28.66 21.28 6.68
C ALA A 3 -28.35 22.79 6.70
N PRO A 4 -27.84 23.35 7.82
CA PRO A 4 -27.55 24.78 7.89
C PRO A 4 -26.41 25.16 6.92
N PRO A 5 -26.41 26.38 6.34
CA PRO A 5 -25.51 26.76 5.24
C PRO A 5 -24.10 27.20 5.67
N ASP A 6 -23.74 27.11 6.95
CA ASP A 6 -22.60 27.85 7.52
C ASP A 6 -21.39 26.96 7.92
N GLN A 7 -20.92 26.09 7.03
CA GLN A 7 -19.61 25.41 7.22
C GLN A 7 -18.58 25.84 6.17
N ILE A 8 -18.53 27.13 5.90
CA ILE A 8 -17.50 27.74 5.05
C ILE A 8 -16.68 28.68 5.93
N ASP A 9 -15.44 28.26 6.22
CA ASP A 9 -14.29 29.10 6.62
C ASP A 9 -14.18 29.68 8.05
N ALA A 10 -14.43 28.87 9.09
CA ALA A 10 -13.78 29.13 10.39
C ALA A 10 -12.34 28.59 10.37
N PRO A 11 -11.31 29.36 10.82
CA PRO A 11 -9.97 28.82 11.02
C PRO A 11 -10.06 27.54 11.86
N LEU A 12 -9.41 26.45 11.43
CA LEU A 12 -9.43 25.20 12.20
C LEU A 12 -8.97 25.49 13.63
N ASP A 13 -9.85 25.21 14.59
CA ASP A 13 -9.54 25.21 16.01
C ASP A 13 -8.32 24.32 16.29
N ALA A 14 -7.49 24.70 17.26
CA ALA A 14 -6.23 24.01 17.57
C ALA A 14 -6.44 22.51 17.84
N ASP A 15 -7.58 22.17 18.46
CA ASP A 15 -7.99 20.78 18.70
C ASP A 15 -8.32 20.03 17.40
N ALA A 16 -8.94 20.70 16.42
CA ALA A 16 -9.25 20.10 15.14
C ALA A 16 -7.97 19.86 14.31
N ILE A 17 -6.98 20.75 14.42
CA ILE A 17 -5.65 20.55 13.84
C ILE A 17 -4.95 19.35 14.50
N ASN A 18 -4.97 19.27 15.84
CA ASN A 18 -4.36 18.15 16.57
C ASN A 18 -5.01 16.80 16.22
N ARG A 19 -6.35 16.75 16.10
CA ARG A 19 -7.07 15.54 15.66
C ARG A 19 -6.68 15.14 14.24
N LEU A 20 -6.62 16.10 13.30
CA LEU A 20 -6.18 15.83 11.93
C LEU A 20 -4.75 15.30 11.88
N TRP A 21 -3.86 15.86 12.71
CA TRP A 21 -2.47 15.43 12.81
C TRP A 21 -2.34 14.00 13.35
N GLN A 22 -3.00 13.70 14.47
CA GLN A 22 -3.03 12.35 15.04
C GLN A 22 -3.61 11.32 14.06
N HIS A 23 -4.69 11.69 13.37
CA HIS A 23 -5.30 10.85 12.34
C HIS A 23 -4.31 10.58 11.19
N GLY A 24 -3.64 11.60 10.68
CA GLY A 24 -2.64 11.45 9.62
C GLY A 24 -1.48 10.54 10.00
N LEU A 25 -0.91 10.72 11.20
CA LEU A 25 0.15 9.85 11.71
C LEU A 25 -0.32 8.40 11.90
N HIS A 26 -1.56 8.21 12.36
CA HIS A 26 -2.15 6.88 12.51
C HIS A 26 -2.28 6.17 11.16
N GLU A 27 -2.80 6.86 10.14
CA GLU A 27 -2.97 6.32 8.79
C GLU A 27 -1.64 5.97 8.14
N GLU A 28 -0.59 6.77 8.33
CA GLU A 28 0.76 6.48 7.84
C GLU A 28 1.33 5.21 8.50
N LYS A 29 1.20 5.09 9.82
CA LYS A 29 1.63 3.88 10.54
C LYS A 29 0.88 2.64 10.03
N LEU A 30 -0.44 2.75 9.93
CA LEU A 30 -1.30 1.66 9.47
C LEU A 30 -0.96 1.22 8.05
N PHE A 31 -0.59 2.16 7.18
CA PHE A 31 -0.13 1.87 5.82
C PHE A 31 1.15 1.01 5.81
N HIS A 32 2.13 1.33 6.65
CA HIS A 32 3.37 0.57 6.77
C HIS A 32 3.15 -0.80 7.42
N ASP A 33 2.38 -0.88 8.50
CA ASP A 33 2.07 -2.14 9.18
C ASP A 33 1.38 -3.12 8.22
N ARG A 34 0.41 -2.63 7.44
CA ARG A 34 -0.27 -3.41 6.40
C ARG A 34 0.69 -3.96 5.35
N LEU A 35 1.61 -3.13 4.83
CA LEU A 35 2.63 -3.58 3.87
C LEU A 35 3.53 -4.67 4.43
N ASN A 36 3.91 -4.56 5.71
CA ASN A 36 4.71 -5.58 6.38
C ASN A 36 3.94 -6.90 6.51
N TYR A 37 2.68 -6.87 6.96
CA TYR A 37 1.86 -8.08 7.07
C TYR A 37 1.64 -8.76 5.71
N PHE A 38 1.36 -7.99 4.66
CA PHE A 38 1.28 -8.51 3.31
C PHE A 38 2.57 -9.20 2.87
N SER A 39 3.71 -8.56 3.10
CA SER A 39 5.02 -9.10 2.73
C SER A 39 5.29 -10.41 3.47
N ALA A 40 4.99 -10.47 4.77
CA ALA A 40 5.13 -11.69 5.57
C ALA A 40 4.27 -12.85 5.03
N ILE A 41 3.01 -12.58 4.69
CA ILE A 41 2.10 -13.59 4.11
C ILE A 41 2.62 -14.07 2.75
N GLN A 42 3.05 -13.16 1.88
CA GLN A 42 3.54 -13.50 0.55
C GLN A 42 4.83 -14.32 0.59
N VAL A 43 5.78 -13.94 1.46
CA VAL A 43 7.00 -14.73 1.69
C VAL A 43 6.65 -16.11 2.25
N GLY A 44 5.69 -16.20 3.17
CA GLY A 44 5.20 -17.47 3.70
C GLY A 44 4.61 -18.37 2.61
N LEU A 45 3.76 -17.82 1.73
CA LEU A 45 3.18 -18.56 0.60
C LEU A 45 4.24 -19.05 -0.40
N LEU A 46 5.23 -18.20 -0.72
CA LEU A 46 6.36 -18.59 -1.56
C LEU A 46 7.22 -19.68 -0.90
N GLY A 47 7.41 -19.61 0.41
CA GLY A 47 8.10 -20.65 1.19
C GLY A 47 7.37 -21.99 1.14
N VAL A 48 6.04 -21.98 1.34
CA VAL A 48 5.21 -23.18 1.18
C VAL A 48 5.31 -23.73 -0.24
N PHE A 49 5.23 -22.87 -1.26
CA PHE A 49 5.40 -23.25 -2.65
C PHE A 49 6.75 -23.95 -2.87
N ALA A 50 7.85 -23.38 -2.37
CA ALA A 50 9.19 -23.93 -2.53
C ALA A 50 9.37 -25.28 -1.82
N ILE A 51 8.83 -25.44 -0.61
CA ILE A 51 8.89 -26.70 0.15
C ILE A 51 8.10 -27.79 -0.56
N LEU A 52 6.88 -27.49 -1.00
CA LEU A 52 6.04 -28.43 -1.73
C LEU A 52 6.67 -28.81 -3.07
N TYR A 53 7.26 -27.85 -3.79
CA TYR A 53 7.96 -28.08 -5.04
C TYR A 53 9.13 -29.05 -4.89
N ASN A 54 9.86 -28.98 -3.78
CA ASN A 54 10.96 -29.90 -3.49
C ASN A 54 10.46 -31.32 -3.13
N LYS A 55 9.38 -31.42 -2.35
CA LYS A 55 8.86 -32.72 -1.88
C LYS A 55 8.06 -33.49 -2.93
N GLU A 56 7.04 -32.86 -3.50
CA GLU A 56 6.12 -33.50 -4.45
C GLU A 56 5.70 -32.50 -5.52
N ALA A 57 6.21 -32.69 -6.73
CA ALA A 57 5.97 -31.79 -7.85
C ALA A 57 4.58 -32.02 -8.50
N SER A 58 3.49 -32.04 -7.72
CA SER A 58 2.13 -32.22 -8.23
C SER A 58 1.53 -30.92 -8.79
N LEU A 59 1.29 -30.90 -10.10
CA LEU A 59 0.65 -29.77 -10.80
C LEU A 59 -0.72 -29.41 -10.22
N GLY A 60 -1.47 -30.41 -9.73
CA GLY A 60 -2.79 -30.22 -9.12
C GLY A 60 -2.77 -29.36 -7.85
N VAL A 61 -1.61 -29.18 -7.22
CA VAL A 61 -1.43 -28.36 -6.02
C VAL A 61 -0.80 -27.00 -6.35
N PHE A 62 0.15 -26.92 -7.29
CA PHE A 62 0.82 -25.66 -7.61
C PHE A 62 -0.04 -24.66 -8.37
N VAL A 63 -0.83 -25.13 -9.34
CA VAL A 63 -1.71 -24.24 -10.12
C VAL A 63 -2.67 -23.47 -9.20
N PRO A 64 -3.43 -24.13 -8.30
CA PRO A 64 -4.31 -23.39 -7.38
C PRO A 64 -3.52 -22.54 -6.38
N LEU A 65 -2.38 -23.01 -5.86
CA LEU A 65 -1.56 -22.24 -4.92
C LEU A 65 -1.01 -20.95 -5.56
N ALA A 66 -0.48 -21.04 -6.77
CA ALA A 66 0.02 -19.89 -7.52
C ALA A 66 -1.10 -18.93 -7.93
N ALA A 67 -2.26 -19.46 -8.31
CA ALA A 67 -3.45 -18.63 -8.58
C ALA A 67 -3.91 -17.86 -7.32
N ILE A 68 -3.91 -18.51 -6.14
CA ILE A 68 -4.24 -17.86 -4.87
C ILE A 68 -3.22 -16.77 -4.53
N GLY A 69 -1.93 -17.07 -4.63
CA GLY A 69 -0.85 -16.10 -4.38
C GLY A 69 -0.96 -14.87 -5.26
N LEU A 70 -1.21 -15.07 -6.56
CA LEU A 70 -1.42 -14.00 -7.53
C LEU A 70 -2.69 -13.19 -7.23
N ALA A 71 -3.83 -13.86 -7.00
CA ALA A 71 -5.08 -13.19 -6.69
C ALA A 71 -4.96 -12.32 -5.43
N PHE A 72 -4.27 -12.83 -4.41
CA PHE A 72 -4.01 -12.08 -3.17
C PHE A 72 -3.10 -10.87 -3.42
N ALA A 73 -2.04 -11.00 -4.23
CA ALA A 73 -1.17 -9.89 -4.60
C ALA A 73 -1.91 -8.78 -5.38
N LEU A 74 -2.77 -9.15 -6.34
CA LEU A 74 -3.54 -8.20 -7.14
C LEU A 74 -4.63 -7.51 -6.32
N LEU A 75 -5.36 -8.26 -5.48
CA LEU A 75 -6.34 -7.71 -4.56
C LEU A 75 -5.68 -6.70 -3.61
N TRP A 76 -4.53 -7.08 -3.06
CA TRP A 76 -3.76 -6.21 -2.17
C TRP A 76 -3.30 -4.93 -2.88
N LEU A 77 -2.74 -5.04 -4.09
CA LEU A 77 -2.33 -3.88 -4.89
C LEU A 77 -3.51 -2.90 -5.07
N ARG A 78 -4.71 -3.40 -5.37
CA ARG A 78 -5.92 -2.57 -5.48
C ARG A 78 -6.25 -1.85 -4.16
N VAL A 79 -6.21 -2.57 -3.04
CA VAL A 79 -6.46 -2.00 -1.71
C VAL A 79 -5.41 -0.94 -1.36
N GLN A 80 -4.13 -1.23 -1.61
CA GLN A 80 -3.01 -0.35 -1.34
C GLN A 80 -3.10 0.95 -2.16
N LEU A 81 -3.45 0.85 -3.45
CA LEU A 81 -3.64 2.01 -4.32
C LEU A 81 -4.81 2.89 -3.86
N ARG A 82 -5.91 2.29 -3.40
CA ARG A 82 -7.04 3.04 -2.83
C ARG A 82 -6.62 3.77 -1.56
N HIS A 83 -5.93 3.08 -0.66
CA HIS A 83 -5.49 3.65 0.61
C HIS A 83 -4.45 4.76 0.41
N TRP A 84 -3.52 4.60 -0.53
CA TRP A 84 -2.57 5.63 -0.90
C TRP A 84 -3.26 6.93 -1.34
N ARG A 85 -4.32 6.86 -2.15
CA ARG A 85 -5.09 8.05 -2.55
C ARG A 85 -5.71 8.76 -1.34
N TYR A 86 -6.17 7.99 -0.36
CA TYR A 86 -6.70 8.52 0.90
C TYR A 86 -5.60 9.22 1.72
N CYS A 87 -4.46 8.57 1.95
CA CYS A 87 -3.33 9.17 2.66
C CYS A 87 -2.83 10.44 1.96
N LYS A 88 -2.80 10.47 0.63
CA LYS A 88 -2.44 11.67 -0.14
C LYS A 88 -3.40 12.83 0.14
N HIS A 89 -4.69 12.55 0.26
CA HIS A 89 -5.68 13.58 0.57
C HIS A 89 -5.50 14.11 2.00
N VAL A 90 -5.31 13.22 2.98
CA VAL A 90 -5.04 13.61 4.38
C VAL A 90 -3.76 14.43 4.49
N TYR A 91 -2.68 14.01 3.82
CA TYR A 91 -1.41 14.74 3.76
C TYR A 91 -1.56 16.15 3.18
N ALA A 92 -2.32 16.31 2.09
CA ALA A 92 -2.59 17.62 1.51
C ALA A 92 -3.32 18.55 2.49
N ARG A 93 -4.31 18.02 3.23
CA ARG A 93 -5.02 18.78 4.27
C ARG A 93 -4.12 19.13 5.45
N MET A 94 -3.26 18.22 5.88
CA MET A 94 -2.29 18.48 6.95
C MET A 94 -1.30 19.58 6.58
N LYS A 95 -0.80 19.59 5.33
CA LYS A 95 0.10 20.64 4.82
C LYS A 95 -0.56 22.02 4.81
N GLN A 96 -1.87 22.08 4.56
CA GLN A 96 -2.61 23.35 4.61
C GLN A 96 -2.91 23.80 6.04
N ALA A 97 -3.20 22.87 6.95
CA ALA A 97 -3.60 23.17 8.33
C ALA A 97 -2.41 23.45 9.27
N VAL A 98 -1.26 22.78 9.08
CA VAL A 98 -0.09 22.87 9.97
C VAL A 98 1.06 23.61 9.26
N ARG A 99 1.18 24.91 9.53
CA ARG A 99 2.19 25.78 8.87
C ARG A 99 3.64 25.36 9.15
N GLU A 100 3.94 24.92 10.38
CA GLU A 100 5.29 24.43 10.73
C GLU A 100 5.67 23.19 9.91
N TYR A 101 4.73 22.27 9.77
CA TYR A 101 4.91 21.07 8.94
C TYR A 101 5.12 21.42 7.47
N ALA A 102 4.34 22.38 6.95
CA ALA A 102 4.53 22.89 5.59
C ALA A 102 5.93 23.48 5.38
N GLY A 103 6.45 24.21 6.39
CA GLY A 103 7.82 24.73 6.39
C GLY A 103 8.87 23.64 6.33
N THR A 104 8.75 22.60 7.17
CA THR A 104 9.66 21.44 7.19
C THR A 104 9.64 20.67 5.87
N VAL A 105 8.46 20.46 5.28
CA VAL A 105 8.34 19.81 3.96
C VAL A 105 8.94 20.68 2.86
N ALA A 106 8.78 22.02 2.94
CA ALA A 106 9.34 22.93 1.95
C ALA A 106 10.87 22.99 2.00
N THR A 107 11.48 22.86 3.18
CA THR A 107 12.95 22.81 3.33
C THR A 107 13.54 21.46 2.95
N MET A 108 12.82 20.36 3.15
CA MET A 108 13.25 19.02 2.69
C MET A 108 12.92 18.72 1.23
N GLY A 109 11.97 19.43 0.63
CA GLY A 109 11.53 19.22 -0.74
C GLY A 109 12.58 19.67 -1.76
N THR A 110 13.07 18.75 -2.59
CA THR A 110 13.83 19.12 -3.80
C THR A 110 12.90 19.89 -4.75
N PRO A 111 13.31 21.04 -5.33
CA PRO A 111 12.45 21.80 -6.24
C PRO A 111 12.05 20.92 -7.44
N GLY A 112 10.76 20.59 -7.53
CA GLY A 112 10.18 19.68 -8.54
C GLY A 112 9.65 18.34 -7.99
N LEU A 113 10.07 17.91 -6.80
CA LEU A 113 9.52 16.76 -6.06
C LEU A 113 8.75 17.26 -4.84
N ALA A 114 7.53 17.75 -5.07
CA ALA A 114 6.70 18.41 -4.06
C ALA A 114 6.17 17.51 -2.92
N ASP A 115 6.53 16.23 -2.87
CA ASP A 115 5.89 15.24 -2.00
C ASP A 115 6.89 14.67 -0.98
N GLY A 116 6.75 15.04 0.30
CA GLY A 116 7.39 14.32 1.42
C GLY A 116 6.94 12.84 1.54
N LEU A 117 5.96 12.43 0.74
CA LEU A 117 5.52 11.05 0.51
C LEU A 117 6.26 10.34 -0.65
N SER A 118 7.28 10.96 -1.25
CA SER A 118 7.88 10.49 -2.51
C SER A 118 8.52 9.10 -2.43
N ILE A 119 8.91 8.62 -1.25
CA ILE A 119 9.49 7.26 -1.08
C ILE A 119 8.42 6.23 -0.68
N ALA A 120 7.39 6.63 0.06
CA ALA A 120 6.29 5.73 0.44
C ALA A 120 5.49 5.26 -0.79
N ARG A 121 5.36 6.10 -1.82
CA ARG A 121 4.66 5.78 -3.06
C ARG A 121 5.32 4.67 -3.89
N PRO A 122 6.61 4.75 -4.28
CA PRO A 122 7.26 3.69 -5.02
C PRO A 122 7.32 2.42 -4.18
N LEU A 123 7.59 2.49 -2.87
CA LEU A 123 7.65 1.30 -2.02
C LEU A 123 6.31 0.54 -1.97
N ALA A 124 5.20 1.27 -1.79
CA ALA A 124 3.87 0.68 -1.68
C ALA A 124 3.34 0.04 -2.96
N VAL A 125 3.87 0.43 -4.11
CA VAL A 125 3.52 -0.17 -5.41
C VAL A 125 4.54 -1.24 -5.79
N ALA A 126 5.83 -0.98 -5.57
CA ALA A 126 6.91 -1.90 -5.94
C ALA A 126 6.77 -3.23 -5.22
N VAL A 127 6.50 -3.24 -3.92
CA VAL A 127 6.43 -4.50 -3.15
C VAL A 127 5.31 -5.42 -3.67
N PRO A 128 4.03 -5.00 -3.76
CA PRO A 128 2.99 -5.88 -4.32
C PRO A 128 3.21 -6.25 -5.78
N VAL A 129 3.76 -5.35 -6.60
CA VAL A 129 4.05 -5.64 -8.01
C VAL A 129 5.15 -6.69 -8.14
N LEU A 130 6.22 -6.62 -7.33
CA LEU A 130 7.28 -7.63 -7.31
C LEU A 130 6.72 -9.01 -6.97
N PHE A 131 5.86 -9.12 -5.96
CA PHE A 131 5.21 -10.39 -5.63
C PHE A 131 4.26 -10.86 -6.74
N ALA A 132 3.48 -9.96 -7.36
CA ALA A 132 2.63 -10.33 -8.48
C ALA A 132 3.45 -10.87 -9.67
N MET A 133 4.57 -10.23 -10.01
CA MET A 133 5.48 -10.71 -11.05
C MET A 133 6.07 -12.07 -10.71
N ALA A 134 6.47 -12.29 -9.45
CA ALA A 134 6.97 -13.59 -8.99
C ALA A 134 5.91 -14.69 -9.18
N TRP A 135 4.66 -14.43 -8.79
CA TRP A 135 3.58 -15.40 -8.99
C TRP A 135 3.24 -15.63 -10.46
N VAL A 136 3.26 -14.60 -11.30
CA VAL A 136 3.06 -14.76 -12.75
C VAL A 136 4.16 -15.63 -13.35
N ALA A 137 5.42 -15.41 -12.97
CA ALA A 137 6.55 -16.22 -13.44
C ALA A 137 6.41 -17.68 -12.99
N LEU A 138 6.07 -17.92 -11.72
CA LEU A 138 5.84 -19.27 -11.19
C LEU A 138 4.64 -19.95 -11.85
N PHE A 139 3.55 -19.23 -12.07
CA PHE A 139 2.36 -19.75 -12.74
C PHE A 139 2.67 -20.15 -14.19
N GLY A 140 3.36 -19.28 -14.93
CA GLY A 140 3.82 -19.58 -16.29
C GLY A 140 4.76 -20.78 -16.34
N PHE A 141 5.71 -20.87 -15.41
CA PHE A 141 6.61 -22.02 -15.27
C PHE A 141 5.87 -23.34 -15.03
N VAL A 142 4.88 -23.34 -14.12
CA VAL A 142 4.07 -24.52 -13.83
C VAL A 142 3.23 -24.93 -15.03
N LEU A 143 2.66 -23.98 -15.78
CA LEU A 143 1.88 -24.27 -16.99
C LEU A 143 2.74 -24.84 -18.12
N LEU A 144 3.95 -24.31 -18.33
CA LEU A 144 4.89 -24.83 -19.32
C LEU A 144 5.21 -26.30 -19.03
N ARG A 145 5.50 -26.62 -17.76
CA ARG A 145 5.79 -27.99 -17.34
C ARG A 145 4.58 -28.94 -17.45
N ALA A 146 3.35 -28.41 -17.38
CA ALA A 146 2.14 -29.20 -17.55
C ALA A 146 1.85 -29.58 -19.01
N GLY A 147 2.47 -28.86 -19.97
CA GLY A 147 2.32 -29.11 -21.41
C GLY A 147 3.40 -30.00 -22.03
N GLU A 148 4.47 -30.32 -21.27
CA GLU A 148 5.50 -31.31 -21.61
C GLU A 148 5.12 -32.72 -21.11
#